data_AF-A0A5M3N457-F1
#
_entry.id   AF-A0A5M3N457-F1
#
_cell.length_a   1.000
_cell.length_b   1.000
_cell.length_c   1.000
_cell.angle_alpha   90.00
_cell.angle_beta   90.00
_cell.angle_gamma   90.00
#
_symmetry.space_group_name_H-M   'P 1'
#
loop_
_entity.id
_entity.type
_entity.pdbx_description
1 polymer ?
#
loop_
_entity_poly.entity_id
_entity_poly.type
_entity_poly.pdbx_seq_one_letter_code
_entity_poly.pdbx_strand_id
1 'polypeptide(L)'
;MSTSTIPSSLFESLYEKLSVVLQLTQSSEGVTTPQARQALLQATNDFKNALSQAKDYASSLPGGELSVMDQDEVIEMLTKLKEHKREQLAQFSSRALGSDQPTDSTEGGTMDIDSTASTPVAS
;
A
#
# COMPACT_ATOMS: atom_id res chain seq x y z
N MET A 1 -7.36 10.10 2.82
CA MET A 1 -7.93 8.76 2.59
C MET A 1 -8.23 8.65 1.11
N SER A 2 -7.27 8.19 0.31
CA SER A 2 -7.41 8.09 -1.14
C SER A 2 -8.38 6.94 -1.44
N THR A 3 -9.61 7.25 -1.81
CA THR A 3 -10.59 6.26 -2.27
C THR A 3 -10.19 5.81 -3.66
N SER A 4 -9.22 4.89 -3.75
CA SER A 4 -8.86 4.23 -5.00
C SER A 4 -10.00 3.27 -5.36
N THR A 5 -11.01 3.77 -6.08
CA THR A 5 -12.02 2.93 -6.71
C THR A 5 -11.31 2.00 -7.70
N ILE A 6 -11.44 0.69 -7.48
CA ILE A 6 -10.89 -0.34 -8.35
C ILE A 6 -11.53 -0.14 -9.75
N PRO A 7 -10.74 0.01 -10.83
CA PRO A 7 -11.22 0.19 -12.18
C PRO A 7 -11.75 -1.13 -12.72
N SER A 8 -12.92 -1.55 -12.25
CA SER A 8 -13.56 -2.82 -12.63
C SER A 8 -13.70 -2.94 -14.15
N SER A 9 -13.99 -1.84 -14.84
CA SER A 9 -14.07 -1.78 -16.30
C SER A 9 -12.78 -2.19 -17.01
N LEU A 10 -11.60 -1.89 -16.45
CA LEU A 10 -10.32 -2.31 -17.03
C LEU A 10 -10.18 -3.84 -16.96
N PHE A 11 -10.47 -4.42 -15.78
CA PHE A 11 -10.38 -5.86 -15.58
C PHE A 11 -11.46 -6.63 -16.36
N GLU A 12 -12.69 -6.10 -16.43
CA GLU A 12 -13.78 -6.67 -17.24
C GLU A 12 -13.42 -6.69 -18.73
N SER A 13 -12.81 -5.61 -19.24
CA SER A 13 -12.40 -5.52 -20.64
C SER A 13 -11.37 -6.58 -21.08
N LEU A 14 -10.63 -7.18 -20.13
CA LEU A 14 -9.67 -8.24 -20.43
C LEU A 14 -10.38 -9.48 -21.01
N TYR A 15 -11.55 -9.83 -20.47
CA TYR A 15 -12.32 -10.97 -20.96
C TYR A 15 -12.82 -10.73 -22.39
N GLU A 16 -13.33 -9.54 -22.67
CA GLU A 16 -13.79 -9.16 -24.01
C GLU A 16 -12.63 -9.21 -25.02
N LYS A 17 -11.49 -8.61 -24.68
CA LYS A 17 -10.30 -8.60 -25.54
C LYS A 17 -9.74 -10.00 -25.79
N LEU A 18 -9.71 -10.86 -24.76
CA LEU A 18 -9.31 -12.25 -24.93
C LEU A 18 -10.28 -13.02 -25.82
N SER A 19 -11.59 -12.80 -25.65
CA SER A 19 -12.62 -13.40 -26.50
C SER A 19 -12.40 -13.05 -27.97
N VAL A 20 -12.07 -11.79 -28.28
CA VAL A 20 -11.76 -11.35 -29.65
C VAL A 20 -10.53 -12.08 -30.21
N VAL A 21 -9.46 -12.22 -29.42
CA VAL A 21 -8.27 -12.97 -29.83
C VAL A 21 -8.63 -14.43 -30.13
N LEU A 22 -9.37 -15.09 -29.25
CA LEU A 22 -9.79 -16.48 -29.43
C LEU A 22 -10.69 -16.66 -30.66
N GLN A 23 -11.63 -15.74 -30.87
CA GLN A 23 -12.51 -15.77 -32.03
C GLN A 23 -11.71 -15.64 -33.34
N LEU A 24 -10.76 -14.72 -33.40
CA LEU A 24 -9.88 -14.55 -34.56
C LEU A 24 -9.00 -15.79 -34.82
N THR A 25 -8.55 -16.50 -33.77
CA THR A 25 -7.80 -17.75 -33.94
C THR A 25 -8.66 -18.92 -34.42
N GLN A 26 -9.96 -18.93 -34.13
CA GLN A 26 -10.90 -20.00 -34.51
C GLN A 26 -11.58 -19.76 -35.86
N SER A 27 -11.55 -18.52 -36.38
CA SER A 27 -12.07 -18.19 -37.71
C SER A 27 -11.43 -19.06 -38.80
N SER A 28 -12.21 -19.57 -39.76
CA SER A 28 -11.70 -20.47 -40.81
C SER A 28 -10.72 -19.80 -41.76
N GLU A 29 -10.77 -18.47 -41.89
CA GLU A 29 -9.76 -17.68 -42.61
C GLU A 29 -8.47 -17.48 -41.80
N GLY A 30 -8.52 -17.69 -40.49
CA GLY A 30 -7.40 -17.76 -39.55
C GLY A 30 -6.20 -16.86 -39.87
N VAL A 31 -5.02 -17.45 -39.98
CA VAL A 31 -3.76 -16.78 -40.38
C VAL A 31 -3.51 -16.84 -41.90
N THR A 32 -4.49 -17.28 -42.68
CA THR A 32 -4.30 -17.58 -44.11
C THR A 32 -4.24 -16.29 -44.95
N THR A 33 -5.05 -15.29 -44.61
CA THR A 33 -5.02 -13.98 -45.26
C THR A 33 -4.10 -13.00 -44.53
N PRO A 34 -3.43 -12.06 -45.23
CA PRO A 34 -2.67 -10.98 -44.59
C PRO A 34 -3.52 -10.13 -43.64
N GLN A 35 -4.77 -9.87 -44.01
CA GLN A 35 -5.72 -9.08 -43.24
C GLN A 35 -6.07 -9.75 -41.92
N ALA A 36 -6.35 -11.06 -41.93
CA ALA A 36 -6.68 -11.79 -40.72
C ALA A 36 -5.46 -11.94 -39.79
N ARG A 37 -4.24 -12.07 -40.37
CA ARG A 37 -2.98 -11.96 -39.60
C ARG A 37 -2.82 -10.62 -38.90
N GLN A 38 -3.09 -9.53 -39.61
CA GLN A 38 -2.97 -8.19 -39.04
C GLN A 38 -4.03 -7.94 -37.96
N ALA A 39 -5.27 -8.39 -38.17
CA ALA A 39 -6.33 -8.30 -37.18
C ALA A 39 -5.98 -9.09 -35.91
N LEU A 40 -5.45 -10.31 -36.04
CA LEU A 40 -5.01 -11.12 -34.90
C LEU A 40 -3.86 -10.45 -34.14
N LEU A 41 -2.87 -9.91 -34.86
CA LEU A 41 -1.74 -9.21 -34.26
C LEU A 41 -2.20 -7.95 -33.51
N GLN A 42 -3.13 -7.19 -34.08
CA GLN A 42 -3.73 -6.02 -33.43
C GLN A 42 -4.47 -6.42 -32.15
N ALA A 43 -5.39 -7.39 -32.24
CA ALA A 43 -6.15 -7.87 -31.08
C ALA A 43 -5.25 -8.42 -29.96
N THR A 44 -4.17 -9.11 -30.33
CA THR A 44 -3.20 -9.66 -29.36
C THR A 44 -2.41 -8.55 -28.67
N ASN A 45 -1.98 -7.52 -29.41
CA ASN A 45 -1.32 -6.36 -28.81
C ASN A 45 -2.27 -5.59 -27.89
N ASP A 46 -3.51 -5.38 -28.32
CA ASP A 46 -4.51 -4.67 -27.51
C ASP A 46 -4.83 -5.42 -26.20
N PHE A 47 -4.93 -6.75 -26.25
CA PHE A 47 -5.06 -7.58 -25.05
C PHE A 47 -3.81 -7.48 -24.16
N LYS A 48 -2.61 -7.62 -24.73
CA LYS A 48 -1.35 -7.54 -23.98
C LYS A 48 -1.19 -6.18 -23.28
N ASN A 49 -1.53 -5.09 -23.98
CA ASN A 49 -1.44 -3.74 -23.44
C ASN A 49 -2.42 -3.54 -22.27
N ALA A 50 -3.67 -3.98 -22.43
CA ALA A 50 -4.67 -3.92 -21.36
C ALA A 50 -4.25 -4.77 -20.15
N LEU A 51 -3.68 -5.96 -20.38
CA LEU A 51 -3.19 -6.84 -19.32
C LEU A 51 -2.01 -6.21 -18.56
N SER A 52 -1.08 -5.57 -19.27
CA SER A 52 0.02 -4.85 -18.64
C SER A 52 -0.51 -3.72 -17.75
N GLN A 53 -1.42 -2.89 -18.27
CA GLN A 53 -2.04 -1.81 -17.49
C GLN A 53 -2.76 -2.32 -16.25
N ALA A 54 -3.51 -3.42 -16.38
CA ALA A 54 -4.20 -4.04 -15.25
C ALA A 54 -3.23 -4.58 -14.19
N LYS A 55 -2.11 -5.17 -14.62
CA LYS A 55 -1.04 -5.63 -13.72
C LYS A 55 -0.36 -4.47 -13.01
N ASP A 56 0.00 -3.43 -13.74
CA ASP A 56 0.65 -2.23 -13.19
C ASP A 56 -0.28 -1.53 -12.18
N TYR A 57 -1.59 -1.47 -12.48
CA TYR A 57 -2.59 -1.00 -11.53
C TYR A 57 -2.62 -1.88 -10.28
N ALA A 58 -2.75 -3.20 -10.43
CA ALA A 58 -2.80 -4.12 -9.30
C ALA A 58 -1.56 -4.02 -8.39
N SER A 59 -0.36 -3.90 -8.98
CA SER A 59 0.89 -3.76 -8.23
C SER A 59 1.12 -2.36 -7.64
N SER A 60 0.41 -1.34 -8.10
CA SER A 60 0.47 0.02 -7.52
C SER A 60 -0.56 0.25 -6.42
N LEU A 61 -1.47 -0.70 -6.19
CA LEU A 61 -2.35 -0.67 -5.02
C LEU A 61 -1.50 -0.85 -3.75
N PRO A 62 -1.84 -0.17 -2.63
CA PRO A 62 -1.15 -0.38 -1.36
C PRO A 62 -1.21 -1.85 -0.94
N GLY A 63 -0.04 -2.49 -0.80
CA GLY A 63 0.05 -3.92 -0.49
C GLY A 63 -0.21 -4.83 -1.70
N GLY A 64 -0.35 -4.29 -2.91
CA GLY A 64 -0.55 -5.06 -4.14
C GLY A 64 0.67 -5.88 -4.57
N GLU A 65 1.84 -5.56 -4.04
CA GLU A 65 3.07 -6.34 -4.15
C GLU A 65 3.14 -7.51 -3.15
N LEU A 66 2.34 -7.47 -2.09
CA LEU A 66 2.33 -8.44 -1.01
C LEU A 66 1.33 -9.55 -1.29
N SER A 67 1.70 -10.79 -0.96
CA SER A 67 0.70 -11.86 -0.91
C SER A 67 -0.28 -11.59 0.24
N VAL A 68 -1.47 -12.19 0.18
CA VAL A 68 -2.46 -12.08 1.27
C VAL A 68 -1.86 -12.51 2.60
N MET A 69 -1.01 -13.54 2.60
CA MET A 69 -0.32 -14.02 3.80
C MET A 69 0.64 -12.97 4.36
N ASP A 70 1.44 -12.33 3.49
CA ASP A 70 2.37 -11.27 3.92
C ASP A 70 1.59 -10.07 4.48
N GLN A 71 0.44 -9.74 3.89
CA GLN A 71 -0.44 -8.68 4.39
C GLN A 71 -0.99 -9.01 5.78
N ASP A 72 -1.41 -10.25 6.02
CA ASP A 72 -1.90 -10.71 7.32
C ASP A 72 -0.81 -10.60 8.41
N GLU A 73 0.42 -10.99 8.09
CA GLU A 73 1.57 -10.85 9.01
C GLU A 73 1.87 -9.39 9.36
N VAL A 74 1.84 -8.50 8.36
CA VAL A 74 2.03 -7.06 8.57
C VAL A 74 0.91 -6.48 9.43
N ILE A 75 -0.35 -6.88 9.19
CA ILE A 75 -1.50 -6.47 10.00
C ILE A 75 -1.32 -6.93 11.45
N GLU A 76 -0.90 -8.18 11.68
CA GLU A 76 -0.65 -8.70 13.02
C GLU A 76 0.45 -7.89 13.73
N MET A 77 1.58 -7.66 13.05
CA MET A 77 2.70 -6.90 13.58
C MET A 77 2.29 -5.46 13.94
N LEU A 78 1.59 -4.77 13.05
CA LEU A 78 1.11 -3.40 13.27
C LEU A 78 0.08 -3.33 14.42
N THR A 79 -0.76 -4.36 14.55
CA THR A 79 -1.73 -4.45 15.64
C THR A 79 -1.03 -4.59 16.99
N LYS A 80 -0.02 -5.48 17.09
CA LYS A 80 0.79 -5.61 18.30
C LYS A 80 1.52 -4.32 18.65
N LEU A 81 2.11 -3.64 17.66
CA LEU A 81 2.81 -2.38 17.87
C LEU A 81 1.87 -1.28 18.38
N LYS A 82 0.66 -1.19 17.80
CA LYS A 82 -0.38 -0.27 18.25
C LYS A 82 -0.75 -0.51 19.70
N GLU A 83 -0.96 -1.77 20.09
CA GLU A 83 -1.34 -2.12 21.46
C GLU A 83 -0.23 -1.76 22.45
N HIS A 84 1.01 -2.12 22.13
CA HIS A 84 2.16 -1.78 22.97
C HIS A 84 2.33 -0.25 23.13
N LYS A 85 2.18 0.54 22.05
CA LYS A 85 2.23 2.00 22.15
C LYS A 85 1.08 2.57 22.99
N ARG A 86 -0.11 1.96 22.93
CA ARG A 86 -1.26 2.36 23.75
C ARG A 86 -0.99 2.12 25.22
N GLU A 87 -0.41 0.98 25.56
CA GLU A 87 0.00 0.66 26.93
C GLU A 87 1.07 1.63 27.44
N GLN A 88 2.10 1.90 26.64
CA GLN A 88 3.12 2.89 26.99
C GLN A 88 2.50 4.27 27.26
N LEU A 89 1.61 4.74 26.40
CA LEU A 89 0.90 6.01 26.60
C LEU A 89 0.05 6.01 27.88
N ALA A 90 -0.61 4.90 28.20
CA ALA A 90 -1.36 4.75 29.45
C ALA A 90 -0.43 4.83 30.67
N GLN A 91 0.73 4.17 30.63
CA GLN A 91 1.73 4.26 31.69
C GLN A 91 2.28 5.69 31.84
N PHE A 92 2.65 6.35 30.73
CA PHE A 92 3.13 7.73 30.76
C PHE A 92 2.09 8.72 31.31
N SER A 93 0.84 8.62 30.85
CA SER A 93 -0.24 9.50 31.32
C SER A 93 -0.58 9.25 32.80
N SER A 94 -0.58 8.00 33.26
CA SER A 94 -0.79 7.69 34.69
C SER A 94 0.33 8.24 35.59
N ARG A 95 1.58 8.26 35.09
CA ARG A 95 2.73 8.76 35.83
C ARG A 95 2.79 10.30 35.86
N ALA A 96 2.34 10.97 34.80
CA ALA A 96 2.22 12.42 34.76
C ALA A 96 1.12 12.96 35.69
N LEU A 97 0.07 12.18 35.97
CA LEU A 97 -1.02 12.55 36.89
C LEU A 97 -0.80 12.09 38.33
N GLY A 98 0.11 11.13 38.57
CA GLY A 98 0.43 10.60 39.90
C GLY A 98 1.63 11.26 40.59
N SER A 99 2.26 12.27 39.97
CA SER A 99 3.39 13.01 40.55
C SER A 99 2.97 14.14 41.51
N ASP A 100 1.68 14.43 41.65
CA ASP A 100 1.17 15.37 42.65
C ASP A 100 0.66 14.60 43.88
N GLN A 101 1.60 14.13 44.70
CA GLN A 101 1.35 13.98 46.12
C GLN A 101 2.40 14.78 46.89
N PRO A 102 2.04 15.92 47.50
CA PRO A 102 2.94 16.69 48.34
C PRO A 102 2.94 16.06 49.74
N THR A 103 4.05 15.45 50.13
CA THR A 103 4.34 15.19 51.55
C THR A 103 5.80 15.52 51.82
N ASP A 104 6.02 16.82 52.04
CA ASP A 104 6.83 17.39 53.11
C ASP A 104 8.09 16.63 53.56
N SER A 105 9.27 17.11 53.17
CA SER A 105 10.28 17.69 54.09
C SER A 105 11.70 17.63 53.51
N THR A 106 12.35 18.80 53.51
CA THR A 106 13.81 19.04 53.61
C THR A 106 14.63 19.28 52.33
N GLU A 107 14.78 20.58 52.04
CA GLU A 107 15.99 21.32 51.64
C GLU A 107 16.71 21.01 50.31
N GLY A 108 16.68 22.03 49.44
CA GLY A 108 17.90 22.58 48.82
C GLY A 108 18.25 22.07 47.42
N GLY A 109 18.00 22.90 46.40
CA GLY A 109 18.61 22.70 45.08
C GLY A 109 17.88 23.44 43.97
N THR A 110 18.35 24.63 43.68
CA THR A 110 18.04 25.51 42.54
C THR A 110 17.69 24.78 41.24
N MET A 111 16.55 25.16 40.66
CA MET A 111 16.20 24.85 39.27
C MET A 111 17.15 25.58 38.33
N ASP A 112 18.05 24.85 37.67
CA ASP A 112 18.77 25.36 36.50
C ASP A 112 18.25 24.68 35.24
N ILE A 113 17.55 25.50 34.45
CA ILE A 113 17.03 25.20 33.12
C ILE A 113 18.21 25.36 32.16
N ASP A 114 18.91 24.28 31.82
CA ASP A 114 19.92 24.34 30.75
C ASP A 114 19.27 24.01 29.40
N SER A 115 18.84 25.06 28.71
CA SER A 115 18.47 25.03 27.30
C SER A 115 19.73 25.16 26.45
N THR A 116 20.30 24.04 26.02
CA THR A 116 21.30 24.02 24.95
C THR A 116 20.74 23.35 23.70
N ALA A 117 20.13 24.19 22.86
CA ALA A 117 19.96 23.90 21.44
C ALA A 117 21.35 23.74 20.81
N SER A 118 21.62 22.58 20.21
CA SER A 118 22.81 22.38 19.38
C SER A 118 22.48 21.46 18.22
N THR A 119 22.06 22.08 17.11
CA THR A 119 22.11 21.50 15.77
C THR A 119 23.44 21.84 15.13
N PRO A 120 24.32 20.88 14.79
CA PRO A 120 25.37 21.12 13.82
C PRO A 120 24.80 20.93 12.41
N VAL A 121 24.66 22.04 11.68
CA VAL A 121 24.63 22.01 10.22
C VAL A 121 26.08 21.94 9.75
N ALA A 122 26.45 20.83 9.11
CA ALA A 122 27.73 20.70 8.40
C ALA A 122 27.43 20.47 6.92
N SER A 123 28.06 21.33 6.12
CA SER A 123 28.03 21.43 4.66
C SER A 123 28.58 20.22 3.92
#